data_AF-A0A098ETD6-F1
#
_entry.id   AF-A0A098ETD6-F1
#
_cell.length_a   1.000
_cell.length_b   1.000
_cell.length_c   1.000
_cell.angle_alpha   90.00
_cell.angle_beta   90.00
_cell.angle_gamma   90.00
#
_symmetry.space_group_name_H-M   'P 1'
#
loop_
_entity.id
_entity.type
_entity.pdbx_description
1 polymer ?
#
loop_
_entity_poly.entity_id
_entity_poly.type
_entity_poly.pdbx_seq_one_letter_code
_entity_poly.pdbx_strand_id
1 'polypeptide(L)'
;MYLLWVAGLVIISKFAFDYENVVKNDSSGTFNLTPLIWAKFFSSIIFGLYLSLVLIKKWSIKINHGLLWFAAVPCFVLAILLPLVATFEYGGGGPAMWEHSLAQLLMIAMGNSGLFGIAAGLTLLLSFFDARPEVD
;
A
#
# COMPACT_ATOMS: atom_id res chain seq x y z
N MET A 1 13.76 -10.70 -20.47
CA MET A 1 13.52 -10.75 -19.01
C MET A 1 12.85 -9.48 -18.49
N TYR A 2 13.40 -8.29 -18.73
CA TYR A 2 12.78 -7.01 -18.32
C TYR A 2 11.38 -6.76 -18.93
N LEU A 3 11.17 -7.09 -20.21
CA LEU A 3 9.85 -6.93 -20.87
C LEU A 3 8.74 -7.79 -20.24
N LEU A 4 9.08 -8.97 -19.69
CA LEU A 4 8.10 -9.85 -19.03
C LEU A 4 7.60 -9.24 -17.70
N TRP A 5 8.51 -8.61 -16.96
CA TRP A 5 8.19 -7.90 -15.72
C TRP A 5 7.37 -6.62 -15.97
N VAL A 6 7.70 -5.87 -17.03
CA VAL A 6 6.89 -4.70 -17.42
C VAL A 6 5.48 -5.14 -17.85
N ALA A 7 5.35 -6.25 -18.59
CA ALA A 7 4.04 -6.79 -18.96
C ALA A 7 3.22 -7.22 -17.73
N GLY A 8 3.83 -7.88 -16.74
CA GLY A 8 3.16 -8.24 -15.50
C GLY A 8 2.71 -7.02 -14.69
N LEU A 9 3.51 -5.96 -14.65
CA LEU A 9 3.14 -4.69 -14.02
C LEU A 9 1.87 -4.10 -14.66
N VAL A 10 1.82 -4.07 -16.00
CA VAL A 10 0.68 -3.54 -16.77
C VAL A 10 -0.59 -4.35 -16.50
N ILE A 11 -0.47 -5.68 -16.41
CA ILE A 11 -1.61 -6.58 -16.10
C ILE A 11 -2.13 -6.31 -14.68
N ILE A 12 -1.24 -6.21 -13.69
CA ILE A 12 -1.63 -5.93 -12.31
C ILE A 12 -2.29 -4.55 -12.19
N SER A 13 -1.73 -3.52 -12.85
CA SER A 13 -2.33 -2.19 -12.87
C SER A 13 -3.73 -2.18 -13.50
N LYS A 14 -3.94 -2.94 -14.59
CA LYS A 14 -5.25 -3.08 -15.21
C LYS A 14 -6.24 -3.77 -14.27
N PHE A 15 -5.83 -4.87 -13.66
CA PHE A 15 -6.67 -5.60 -12.71
C PHE A 15 -7.04 -4.75 -11.49
N ALA A 16 -6.09 -4.00 -10.94
CA ALA A 16 -6.33 -3.06 -9.85
C ALA A 16 -7.34 -1.98 -10.24
N PHE A 17 -7.22 -1.42 -11.45
CA PHE A 17 -8.12 -0.38 -11.93
C PHE A 17 -9.53 -0.90 -12.17
N ASP A 18 -9.68 -2.09 -12.76
CA ASP A 18 -10.98 -2.73 -12.96
C ASP A 18 -11.62 -3.10 -11.62
N TYR A 19 -10.84 -3.63 -10.67
CA TYR A 19 -11.32 -3.91 -9.32
C TYR A 19 -11.76 -2.64 -8.58
N GLU A 20 -11.01 -1.54 -8.69
CA GLU A 20 -11.40 -0.25 -8.13
C GLU A 20 -12.72 0.26 -8.75
N ASN A 21 -12.92 0.09 -10.05
CA ASN A 21 -14.16 0.47 -10.72
C ASN A 21 -15.36 -0.38 -10.28
N VAL A 22 -15.19 -1.70 -10.11
CA VAL A 22 -16.25 -2.58 -9.60
C VAL A 22 -16.64 -2.18 -8.17
N VAL A 23 -15.66 -1.99 -7.29
CA VAL A 23 -15.90 -1.59 -5.90
C VAL A 23 -16.49 -0.18 -5.82
N LYS A 24 -16.07 0.74 -6.70
CA LYS A 24 -16.64 2.09 -6.79
C LYS A 24 -18.11 2.05 -7.21
N ASN A 25 -18.46 1.19 -8.16
CA ASN A 25 -19.83 1.01 -8.61
C ASN A 25 -20.73 0.46 -7.49
N ASP A 26 -20.27 -0.56 -6.76
CA ASP A 26 -21.01 -1.12 -5.61
C ASP A 26 -21.10 -0.16 -4.42
N SER A 27 -20.03 0.60 -4.14
CA SER A 27 -20.02 1.62 -3.08
C SER A 27 -20.95 2.80 -3.38
N SER A 28 -21.16 3.15 -4.66
CA SER A 28 -22.13 4.18 -5.05
C SER A 28 -23.58 3.75 -4.79
N GLY A 29 -23.84 2.43 -4.77
CA GLY A 29 -25.14 1.86 -4.39
C GLY A 29 -25.32 1.69 -2.87
N THR A 30 -24.24 1.59 -2.09
CA THR A 30 -24.29 1.29 -0.65
C THR A 30 -23.83 2.44 0.26
N PHE A 31 -23.41 3.58 -0.31
CA PHE A 31 -22.86 4.75 0.40
C PHE A 31 -21.68 4.46 1.36
N ASN A 32 -21.09 3.27 1.28
CA ASN A 32 -19.99 2.85 2.14
C ASN A 32 -18.67 2.83 1.34
N LEU A 33 -17.76 3.76 1.65
CA LEU A 33 -16.47 3.90 0.98
C LEU A 33 -15.35 3.06 1.63
N THR A 34 -15.59 2.42 2.77
CA THR A 34 -14.62 1.54 3.45
C THR A 34 -14.03 0.46 2.53
N PRO A 35 -14.82 -0.34 1.76
CA PRO A 35 -14.25 -1.36 0.88
C PRO A 35 -13.36 -0.77 -0.22
N LEU A 36 -13.67 0.43 -0.72
CA LEU A 36 -12.86 1.12 -1.73
C LEU A 36 -11.49 1.53 -1.16
N ILE A 37 -11.47 2.04 0.08
CA ILE A 37 -10.24 2.45 0.76
C ILE A 37 -9.34 1.24 1.04
N TRP A 38 -9.91 0.12 1.48
CA TRP A 38 -9.18 -1.14 1.68
C TRP A 38 -8.65 -1.72 0.36
N ALA A 39 -9.44 -1.69 -0.71
CA ALA A 39 -9.00 -2.12 -2.04
C ALA A 39 -7.76 -1.34 -2.49
N LYS A 40 -7.78 -0.02 -2.32
CA LYS A 40 -6.66 0.86 -2.69
C LYS A 40 -5.41 0.59 -1.84
N PHE A 41 -5.58 0.30 -0.55
CA PHE A 41 -4.48 -0.11 0.33
C PHE A 41 -3.82 -1.41 -0.15
N PHE A 42 -4.60 -2.48 -0.34
CA PHE A 42 -4.07 -3.77 -0.79
C PHE A 42 -3.39 -3.67 -2.16
N SER A 43 -4.03 -2.98 -3.11
CA SER A 43 -3.46 -2.77 -4.44
C SER A 43 -2.10 -2.07 -4.38
N SER A 44 -1.98 -1.04 -3.54
CA SER A 44 -0.72 -0.29 -3.40
C SER A 44 0.40 -1.12 -2.78
N ILE A 45 0.09 -1.92 -1.75
CA ILE A 45 1.06 -2.84 -1.12
C ILE A 45 1.51 -3.91 -2.13
N ILE A 46 0.58 -4.54 -2.85
CA ILE A 46 0.89 -5.55 -3.87
C ILE A 46 1.78 -4.96 -4.96
N PHE A 47 1.50 -3.73 -5.39
CA PHE A 47 2.32 -3.03 -6.38
C PHE A 47 3.74 -2.74 -5.87
N GLY A 48 3.88 -2.27 -4.63
CA GLY A 48 5.16 -2.07 -3.97
C GLY A 48 5.97 -3.36 -3.85
N LEU A 49 5.31 -4.46 -3.44
CA LEU A 49 5.93 -5.78 -3.37
C LEU A 49 6.41 -6.26 -4.73
N TYR A 50 5.57 -6.11 -5.77
CA TYR A 50 5.94 -6.46 -7.14
C TYR A 50 7.16 -5.68 -7.63
N LEU A 51 7.20 -4.37 -7.34
CA LEU A 51 8.34 -3.53 -7.70
C LEU A 51 9.64 -4.00 -7.02
N SER A 52 9.57 -4.41 -5.75
CA SER A 52 10.72 -5.01 -5.07
C SER A 52 11.19 -6.29 -5.71
N LEU A 53 10.28 -7.17 -6.14
CA LEU A 53 10.66 -8.42 -6.81
C LEU A 53 11.44 -8.17 -8.10
N VAL A 54 11.12 -7.08 -8.82
CA VAL A 54 11.87 -6.65 -10.01
C VAL A 54 13.29 -6.16 -9.65
N LEU A 55 13.44 -5.50 -8.49
CA LEU A 55 14.71 -4.91 -8.06
C LEU A 55 15.67 -5.93 -7.43
N ILE A 56 15.13 -7.00 -6.83
CA ILE A 56 15.94 -8.05 -6.19
C ILE A 56 16.66 -8.86 -7.27
N LYS A 57 17.97 -8.60 -7.40
CA LYS A 57 18.84 -9.35 -8.33
C LYS A 57 19.28 -10.70 -7.79
N LYS A 58 19.40 -10.84 -6.46
CA LYS A 58 19.89 -12.04 -5.78
C LYS A 58 18.94 -12.38 -4.64
N TRP A 59 18.35 -13.57 -4.68
CA TRP A 59 17.47 -14.10 -3.63
C TRP A 59 18.28 -14.58 -2.42
N SER A 60 19.15 -13.73 -1.89
CA SER A 60 19.90 -14.00 -0.67
C SER A 60 19.20 -13.29 0.48
N ILE A 61 18.64 -14.06 1.40
CA ILE A 61 17.98 -13.50 2.60
C ILE A 61 19.05 -12.87 3.47
N LYS A 62 19.02 -11.54 3.59
CA LYS A 62 19.91 -10.76 4.44
C LYS A 62 19.12 -9.59 5.01
N ILE A 63 18.69 -9.77 6.26
CA ILE A 63 17.77 -8.84 6.90
C ILE A 63 18.50 -7.56 7.27
N ASN A 64 18.09 -6.44 6.67
CA ASN A 64 18.50 -5.10 7.06
C ASN A 64 17.51 -4.55 8.11
N HIS A 65 17.85 -4.72 9.38
CA HIS A 65 17.06 -4.24 10.52
C HIS A 65 16.81 -2.73 10.47
N GLY A 66 17.76 -1.93 9.99
CA GLY A 66 17.61 -0.48 9.91
C GLY A 66 16.50 -0.09 8.92
N LEU A 67 16.50 -0.71 7.74
CA LEU A 67 15.46 -0.46 6.73
C LEU A 67 14.09 -1.00 7.17
N LEU A 68 14.07 -2.12 7.91
CA LEU A 68 12.85 -2.71 8.46
C LEU A 68 12.19 -1.74 9.44
N TRP A 69 12.92 -1.34 10.48
CA TRP A 69 12.38 -0.56 11.58
C TRP A 69 12.17 0.92 11.25
N PHE A 70 13.05 1.52 10.42
CA PHE A 70 13.02 2.95 10.16
C PHE A 70 12.22 3.33 8.91
N ALA A 71 12.02 2.41 7.96
CA ALA A 71 11.29 2.70 6.73
C ALA A 71 10.05 1.82 6.57
N ALA A 72 10.19 0.49 6.66
CA ALA A 72 9.08 -0.43 6.41
C ALA A 72 7.98 -0.32 7.46
N VAL A 73 8.33 -0.36 8.75
CA VAL A 73 7.37 -0.24 9.86
C VAL A 73 6.60 1.08 9.81
N PRO A 74 7.23 2.27 9.78
CA PRO A 74 6.48 3.52 9.76
C PRO A 74 5.66 3.70 8.47
N CYS A 75 6.16 3.30 7.30
CA CYS A 75 5.36 3.35 6.07
C CYS A 75 4.15 2.42 6.15
N PHE A 76 4.30 1.23 6.74
CA PHE A 76 3.21 0.27 6.90
C PHE A 76 2.16 0.77 7.90
N VAL A 77 2.59 1.34 9.03
CA VAL A 77 1.71 1.96 10.03
C VAL A 77 0.92 3.12 9.40
N LEU A 78 1.57 3.99 8.63
CA LEU A 78 0.88 5.09 7.93
C LEU A 78 -0.11 4.57 6.88
N ALA A 79 0.27 3.54 6.12
CA ALA A 79 -0.58 2.97 5.08
C ALA A 79 -1.83 2.29 5.66
N ILE A 80 -1.73 1.57 6.79
CA ILE A 80 -2.86 0.89 7.44
C ILE A 80 -3.74 1.82 8.27
N LEU A 81 -3.20 2.96 8.74
CA LEU A 81 -3.97 3.91 9.53
C LEU A 81 -5.18 4.46 8.75
N LEU A 82 -5.03 4.69 7.44
CA LEU A 82 -6.11 5.19 6.58
C LEU A 82 -7.33 4.25 6.51
N PRO A 83 -7.18 2.97 6.08
CA PRO A 83 -8.30 2.03 6.05
C PRO A 83 -8.87 1.73 7.43
N LEU A 84 -8.04 1.79 8.48
CA LEU A 84 -8.50 1.58 9.85
C LEU A 84 -9.44 2.70 10.31
N VAL A 85 -9.04 3.97 10.13
CA VAL A 85 -9.89 5.14 10.43
C VAL A 85 -11.18 5.07 9.61
N ALA A 86 -11.09 4.76 8.32
CA ALA A 86 -12.27 4.59 7.47
C ALA A 86 -13.20 3.44 7.92
N THR A 87 -12.71 2.44 8.64
CA THR A 87 -13.55 1.37 9.19
C THR A 87 -14.27 1.85 10.46
N PHE A 88 -13.61 2.66 11.30
CA PHE A 88 -14.21 3.21 12.50
C PHE A 88 -15.30 4.25 12.22
N GLU A 89 -15.07 5.12 11.23
CA GLU A 89 -16.02 6.16 10.80
C GLU A 89 -17.35 5.55 10.31
N TYR A 90 -17.28 4.55 9.42
CA TYR A 90 -18.49 3.93 8.84
C TYR A 90 -19.04 2.77 9.68
N GLY A 91 -18.23 2.20 10.58
CA GLY A 91 -18.62 1.09 11.46
C GLY A 91 -19.27 1.52 12.77
N GLY A 92 -19.34 2.83 13.07
CA GLY A 92 -20.03 3.37 14.25
C GLY A 92 -19.40 3.00 15.61
N GLY A 93 -18.17 2.49 15.61
CA GLY A 93 -17.48 2.00 16.82
C GLY A 93 -16.23 2.82 17.21
N GLY A 94 -16.00 3.97 16.56
CA GLY A 94 -14.83 4.81 16.81
C GLY A 94 -14.97 5.69 18.07
N PRO A 95 -13.86 6.05 18.74
CA PRO A 95 -13.88 7.08 19.77
C PRO A 95 -14.32 8.43 19.17
N ALA A 96 -15.21 9.15 19.86
CA ALA A 96 -15.83 10.41 19.42
C ALA A 96 -14.86 11.53 18.95
N MET A 97 -13.56 11.38 19.23
CA MET A 97 -12.51 12.31 18.80
C MET A 97 -12.13 12.15 17.30
N TRP A 98 -12.56 11.07 16.64
CA TRP A 98 -12.25 10.82 15.23
C TRP A 98 -13.30 11.34 14.25
N GLU A 99 -14.52 11.61 14.70
CA GLU A 99 -15.73 11.56 13.86
C GLU A 99 -15.77 12.43 12.62
N HIS A 100 -14.91 13.45 12.43
CA HIS A 100 -14.90 14.20 11.17
C HIS A 100 -13.57 14.89 10.84
N SER A 101 -12.83 15.38 11.84
CA SER A 101 -11.65 16.25 11.61
C SER A 101 -10.39 15.46 11.29
N LEU A 102 -10.10 14.39 12.06
CA LEU A 102 -8.83 13.68 11.95
C LEU A 102 -8.78 12.84 10.68
N ALA A 103 -9.86 12.16 10.30
CA ALA A 103 -9.92 11.38 9.07
C ALA A 103 -9.75 12.26 7.82
N GLN A 104 -10.44 13.40 7.76
CA GLN A 104 -10.30 14.37 6.66
C GLN A 104 -8.90 14.97 6.63
N LEU A 105 -8.35 15.37 7.78
CA LEU A 105 -6.98 15.87 7.88
C LEU A 105 -5.98 14.81 7.42
N LEU A 106 -6.16 13.54 7.80
CA LEU A 106 -5.29 12.44 7.40
C LEU A 106 -5.38 12.18 5.90
N MET A 107 -6.58 12.24 5.31
CA MET A 107 -6.78 12.09 3.87
C MET A 107 -6.15 13.26 3.08
N ILE A 108 -6.31 14.50 3.56
CA ILE A 108 -5.72 15.70 2.93
C ILE A 108 -4.20 15.69 3.10
N ALA A 109 -3.70 15.41 4.30
CA ALA A 109 -2.28 15.40 4.62
C ALA A 109 -1.55 14.26 3.93
N MET A 110 -2.18 13.09 3.78
CA MET A 110 -1.54 11.98 3.07
C MET A 110 -1.59 12.11 1.57
N GLY A 111 -2.50 12.92 0.99
CA GLY A 111 -2.59 13.37 -0.42
C GLY A 111 -2.66 12.28 -1.50
N ASN A 112 -1.85 11.25 -1.35
CA ASN A 112 -1.71 10.06 -2.15
C ASN A 112 -1.35 8.86 -1.23
N SER A 113 -2.32 8.37 -0.47
CA SER A 113 -2.18 7.21 0.43
C SER A 113 -1.59 5.96 -0.24
N GLY A 114 -1.74 5.85 -1.56
CA GLY A 114 -1.12 4.78 -2.34
C GLY A 114 0.41 4.81 -2.34
N LEU A 115 1.05 5.98 -2.24
CA LEU A 115 2.52 6.08 -2.17
C LEU A 115 3.08 5.42 -0.92
N PHE A 116 2.43 5.60 0.24
CA PHE A 116 2.85 4.95 1.48
C PHE A 116 2.68 3.43 1.42
N GLY A 117 1.60 2.95 0.79
CA GLY A 117 1.41 1.53 0.53
C GLY A 117 2.49 0.95 -0.39
N ILE A 118 2.80 1.64 -1.49
CA ILE A 118 3.88 1.23 -2.41
C ILE A 118 5.22 1.24 -1.68
N ALA A 119 5.54 2.31 -0.95
CA ALA A 119 6.77 2.43 -0.19
C ALA A 119 6.89 1.36 0.90
N ALA A 120 5.79 1.04 1.61
CA ALA A 120 5.77 -0.03 2.61
C ALA A 120 6.04 -1.40 1.98
N GLY A 121 5.35 -1.74 0.89
CA GLY A 121 5.61 -3.00 0.16
C GLY A 121 7.04 -3.07 -0.38
N LEU A 122 7.54 -1.94 -0.92
CA LEU A 122 8.88 -1.82 -1.47
C LEU A 122 9.94 -2.07 -0.40
N THR A 123 9.92 -1.24 0.66
CA THR A 123 10.90 -1.26 1.75
C THR A 123 10.85 -2.55 2.57
N LEU A 124 9.69 -3.20 2.69
CA LEU A 124 9.56 -4.48 3.37
C LEU A 124 10.37 -5.56 2.64
N LEU A 125 10.15 -5.78 1.35
CA LEU A 125 10.90 -6.79 0.59
C LEU A 125 12.39 -6.44 0.48
N LEU A 126 12.73 -5.17 0.25
CA LEU A 126 14.13 -4.72 0.22
C LEU A 126 14.82 -4.80 1.59
N SER A 127 14.06 -4.87 2.68
CA SER A 127 14.62 -5.12 4.00
C SER A 127 15.00 -6.58 4.20
N PHE A 128 14.28 -7.52 3.59
CA PHE A 128 14.61 -8.96 3.67
C PHE A 128 15.67 -9.39 2.65
N PHE A 129 15.76 -8.71 1.50
CA PHE A 129 16.63 -9.08 0.39
C PHE A 129 17.61 -7.94 0.05
N ASP A 130 18.90 -8.26 -0.07
CA ASP A 130 19.92 -7.26 -0.41
C ASP A 130 19.73 -6.79 -1.86
N ALA A 131 19.45 -5.50 -2.03
CA ALA A 131 19.36 -4.86 -3.35
C ALA A 131 20.66 -4.17 -3.77
N ARG A 132 21.71 -4.22 -2.93
CA ARG A 132 23.00 -3.64 -3.28
C ARG A 132 23.69 -4.48 -4.35
N PRO A 133 24.11 -3.89 -5.48
CA PRO A 133 25.11 -4.53 -6.33
C PRO A 133 26.41 -4.63 -5.53
N GLU A 134 27.12 -5.76 -5.68
CA GLU A 134 28.52 -5.87 -5.24
C GLU A 134 29.29 -4.72 -5.88
N VAL A 135 29.79 -3.82 -5.05
CA VAL A 135 30.84 -2.88 -5.44
C VAL A 135 32.12 -3.69 -5.25
N ASP A 136 32.56 -4.33 -6.33
CA ASP A 136 33.92 -4.87 -6.44
C ASP A 136 34.92 -3.72 -6.59
#